data_AF-A0A0N0VKK7-F1
#
_entry.id   AF-A0A0N0VKK7-F1
#
_cell.length_a   1.000
_cell.length_b   1.000
_cell.length_c   1.000
_cell.angle_alpha   90.00
_cell.angle_beta   90.00
_cell.angle_gamma   90.00
#
_symmetry.space_group_name_H-M   'P 1'
#
loop_
_entity.id
_entity.type
_entity.pdbx_description
1 polymer ?
#
loop_
_entity_poly.entity_id
_entity_poly.type
_entity_poly.pdbx_seq_one_letter_code
_entity_poly.pdbx_strand_id
1 'polypeptide(L)'
;MTKKLTPDPPSEHDADDSLDPLTVTRAKPVTAESPGKPSLFAIQPGVNAYDALTHVSRLLESAQLNGDELSLHTDPFERSLFWSLLHSVEMARAVVDSLLEGDRASGQRLPAG
;
A
#
# COMPACT_ATOMS: atom_id res chain seq x y z
N MET A 1 35.44 -45.65 17.97
CA MET A 1 34.16 -44.94 18.13
C MET A 1 34.35 -43.51 17.65
N THR A 2 33.92 -43.18 16.44
CA THR A 2 34.02 -41.82 15.89
C THR A 2 32.65 -41.42 15.37
N LYS A 3 31.91 -40.63 16.17
CA LYS A 3 30.61 -40.09 15.77
C LYS A 3 30.87 -38.98 14.76
N LYS A 4 30.54 -39.26 13.49
CA LYS A 4 30.48 -38.27 12.41
C LYS A 4 29.40 -37.25 12.78
N LEU A 5 29.82 -36.10 13.31
CA LEU A 5 28.94 -34.98 13.60
C LEU A 5 28.56 -34.38 12.25
N THR A 6 27.37 -34.74 11.75
CA THR A 6 26.80 -34.09 10.56
C THR A 6 26.51 -32.64 10.94
N PRO A 7 26.99 -31.63 10.20
CA PRO A 7 26.56 -30.26 10.43
C PRO A 7 25.08 -30.18 10.07
N ASP A 8 24.27 -29.61 10.97
CA ASP A 8 22.90 -29.22 10.64
C ASP A 8 22.92 -28.29 9.41
N PRO A 9 22.03 -28.48 8.42
CA PRO A 9 21.86 -27.50 7.37
C PRO A 9 21.44 -26.16 8.01
N PRO A 10 21.88 -25.01 7.49
CA PRO A 10 21.34 -23.74 7.96
C PRO A 10 19.84 -23.78 7.68
N SER A 11 19.03 -23.72 8.75
CA SER A 11 17.59 -23.53 8.64
C SER A 11 17.38 -22.39 7.67
N GLU A 12 16.69 -22.72 6.59
CA GLU A 12 16.25 -21.80 5.55
C GLU A 12 15.70 -20.58 6.27
N HIS A 13 16.32 -19.42 5.97
CA HIS A 13 15.81 -18.12 6.35
C HIS A 13 14.29 -18.16 6.38
N ASP A 14 13.69 -17.79 7.50
CA ASP A 14 12.29 -17.42 7.62
C ASP A 14 11.98 -16.39 6.52
N ALA A 15 11.64 -16.89 5.33
CA ALA A 15 11.12 -16.13 4.21
C ALA A 15 9.60 -16.02 4.36
N ASP A 16 9.15 -15.88 5.60
CA ASP A 16 7.81 -15.43 5.97
C ASP A 16 7.76 -13.89 5.98
N ASP A 17 8.51 -13.27 5.05
CA ASP A 17 8.52 -11.82 4.77
C ASP A 17 7.64 -11.51 3.55
N SER A 18 6.72 -12.42 3.23
CA SER A 18 5.67 -12.17 2.26
C SER A 18 4.56 -11.43 2.98
N LEU A 19 3.99 -10.41 2.36
CA LEU A 19 2.83 -9.66 2.83
C LEU A 19 1.53 -10.52 2.84
N ASP A 20 1.63 -11.80 3.19
CA ASP A 20 0.55 -12.77 3.32
C ASP A 20 -0.66 -12.25 4.13
N PRO A 21 -0.52 -11.42 5.19
CA PRO A 21 -1.67 -10.82 5.86
C PRO A 21 -2.42 -9.75 5.06
N LEU A 22 -1.82 -9.20 3.99
CA LEU A 22 -2.41 -8.20 3.11
C LEU A 22 -2.94 -8.83 1.81
N THR A 23 -3.44 -10.06 1.83
CA THR A 23 -4.00 -10.70 0.63
C THR A 23 -5.36 -10.14 0.24
N VAL A 24 -6.20 -9.81 1.24
CA VAL A 24 -7.54 -9.27 1.02
C VAL A 24 -7.89 -8.16 2.00
N THR A 25 -8.77 -7.26 1.58
CA THR A 25 -9.35 -6.25 2.46
C THR A 25 -10.15 -6.89 3.59
N ARG A 26 -10.13 -6.23 4.75
CA ARG A 26 -11.06 -6.50 5.85
C ARG A 26 -12.13 -5.44 5.90
N ALA A 27 -13.28 -5.79 6.47
CA ALA A 27 -14.37 -4.86 6.69
C ALA A 27 -13.89 -3.73 7.60
N LYS A 28 -13.99 -2.47 7.13
CA LYS A 28 -13.59 -1.29 7.90
C LYS A 28 -14.55 -0.14 7.62
N PRO A 29 -15.22 0.44 8.62
CA PRO A 29 -16.04 1.62 8.42
C PRO A 29 -15.18 2.83 8.03
N VAL A 30 -15.66 3.63 7.09
CA VAL A 30 -15.08 4.93 6.73
C VAL A 30 -15.72 6.00 7.62
N THR A 31 -15.32 6.02 8.88
CA THR A 31 -15.84 6.99 9.85
C THR A 31 -15.28 8.38 9.58
N ALA A 32 -16.16 9.34 9.32
CA ALA A 32 -15.84 10.75 9.52
C ALA A 32 -15.64 11.00 11.02
N GLU A 33 -14.77 11.94 11.40
CA GLU A 33 -14.32 12.19 12.78
C GLU A 33 -15.39 12.74 13.75
N SER A 34 -16.68 12.47 13.52
CA SER A 34 -17.78 12.83 14.42
C SER A 34 -18.16 11.63 15.30
N PRO A 35 -17.86 11.66 16.61
CA PRO A 35 -18.28 10.61 17.53
C PRO A 35 -19.80 10.43 17.50
N GLY A 36 -20.26 9.18 17.39
CA GLY A 36 -21.68 8.81 17.52
C GLY A 36 -22.51 8.81 16.25
N LYS A 37 -21.95 9.14 15.08
CA LYS A 37 -22.66 8.97 13.80
C LYS A 37 -22.31 7.64 13.13
N PRO A 38 -23.28 6.89 12.59
CA PRO A 38 -22.98 5.69 11.82
C PRO A 38 -22.19 6.04 10.56
N SER A 39 -21.21 5.22 10.23
CA SER A 39 -20.44 5.36 9.00
C SER A 39 -21.33 5.09 7.79
N LEU A 40 -21.35 6.02 6.83
CA LEU A 40 -22.13 5.85 5.59
C LEU A 40 -21.45 4.89 4.61
N PHE A 41 -20.12 4.80 4.65
CA PHE A 41 -19.33 3.94 3.77
C PHE A 41 -18.51 2.95 4.59
N ALA A 42 -18.20 1.80 4.00
CA ALA A 42 -17.28 0.82 4.57
C ALA A 42 -16.49 0.14 3.47
N ILE A 43 -15.24 -0.21 3.77
CA ILE A 43 -14.44 -1.08 2.93
C ILE A 43 -15.09 -2.47 2.95
N GLN A 44 -15.38 -3.01 1.77
CA GLN A 44 -15.89 -4.36 1.61
C GLN A 44 -14.78 -5.37 1.92
N PRO A 45 -15.02 -6.42 2.73
CA PRO A 45 -14.04 -7.47 2.94
C PRO A 45 -13.87 -8.36 1.71
N GLY A 46 -12.71 -9.00 1.57
CA GLY A 46 -12.47 -10.02 0.54
C GLY A 46 -12.08 -9.46 -0.83
N VAL A 47 -11.91 -8.14 -0.98
CA VAL A 47 -11.34 -7.55 -2.20
C VAL A 47 -9.85 -7.87 -2.22
N ASN A 48 -9.34 -8.40 -3.32
CA ASN A 48 -7.92 -8.66 -3.50
C ASN A 48 -7.12 -7.37 -3.26
N ALA A 49 -6.03 -7.46 -2.51
CA ALA A 49 -5.18 -6.31 -2.23
C ALA A 49 -4.58 -5.67 -3.48
N TYR A 50 -4.27 -6.42 -4.54
CA TYR A 50 -3.85 -5.86 -5.81
C TYR A 50 -4.90 -4.89 -6.38
N ASP A 51 -6.16 -5.32 -6.42
CA ASP A 51 -7.27 -4.50 -6.91
C ASP A 51 -7.53 -3.31 -5.98
N ALA A 52 -7.48 -3.54 -4.66
CA ALA A 52 -7.65 -2.48 -3.66
C ALA A 52 -6.56 -1.41 -3.78
N LEU A 53 -5.28 -1.81 -3.86
CA LEU A 53 -4.13 -0.91 -4.01
C LEU A 53 -4.15 -0.19 -5.36
N THR A 54 -4.56 -0.87 -6.45
CA THR A 54 -4.80 -0.24 -7.75
C THR A 54 -5.84 0.87 -7.63
N HIS A 55 -6.91 0.64 -6.86
CA HIS A 55 -7.93 1.65 -6.63
C HIS A 55 -7.40 2.81 -5.77
N VAL A 56 -6.60 2.53 -4.74
CA VAL A 56 -5.94 3.55 -3.92
C VAL A 56 -5.00 4.42 -4.76
N SER A 57 -4.19 3.84 -5.64
CA SER A 57 -3.31 4.60 -6.55
C SER A 57 -4.11 5.61 -7.39
N ARG A 58 -5.25 5.18 -7.96
CA ARG A 58 -6.16 6.07 -8.72
C ARG A 58 -6.79 7.17 -7.85
N LEU A 59 -7.12 6.88 -6.60
CA LEU A 59 -7.64 7.89 -5.67
C LEU A 59 -6.56 8.93 -5.31
N LEU A 60 -5.32 8.50 -5.12
CA LEU A 60 -4.19 9.39 -4.86
C LEU A 60 -3.84 10.23 -6.09
N GLU A 61 -3.92 9.66 -7.30
CA GLU A 61 -3.81 10.40 -8.55
C GLU A 61 -4.89 11.47 -8.68
N SER A 62 -6.15 11.14 -8.38
CA SER A 62 -7.24 12.11 -8.37
C SER A 62 -7.00 13.23 -7.36
N ALA A 63 -6.49 12.89 -6.17
CA ALA A 63 -6.12 13.88 -5.16
C ALA A 63 -4.98 14.80 -5.63
N GLN A 64 -4.01 14.28 -6.37
CA GLN A 64 -2.93 15.07 -6.98
C GLN A 64 -3.48 16.07 -8.00
N LEU A 65 -4.27 15.59 -8.96
CA LEU A 65 -4.86 16.43 -10.00
C LEU A 65 -5.75 17.54 -9.44
N ASN A 66 -6.60 17.19 -8.46
CA ASN A 66 -7.42 18.18 -7.76
C ASN A 66 -6.56 19.18 -6.97
N GLY A 67 -5.43 18.70 -6.45
CA GLY A 67 -4.53 19.51 -5.68
C GLY A 67 -3.74 20.51 -6.52
N ASP A 68 -3.22 20.10 -7.66
CA ASP A 68 -2.55 20.98 -8.62
C ASP A 68 -3.45 22.16 -9.01
N GLU A 69 -4.72 21.90 -9.30
CA GLU A 69 -5.71 22.94 -9.62
C GLU A 69 -5.93 23.91 -8.43
N LEU A 70 -6.06 23.39 -7.21
CA LEU A 70 -6.26 24.22 -6.02
C LEU A 70 -5.03 25.08 -5.68
N SER A 71 -3.83 24.60 -5.98
CA SER A 71 -2.56 25.31 -5.72
C SER A 71 -2.50 26.66 -6.46
N LEU A 72 -3.16 26.76 -7.62
CA LEU A 72 -3.22 27.96 -8.45
C LEU A 72 -4.00 29.10 -7.78
N HIS A 73 -4.88 28.77 -6.83
CA HIS A 73 -5.80 29.71 -6.20
C HIS A 73 -5.47 30.01 -4.73
N THR A 74 -4.42 29.40 -4.19
CA THR A 74 -4.05 29.51 -2.78
C THR A 74 -3.11 30.69 -2.53
N ASP A 75 -3.26 31.43 -1.42
CA ASP A 75 -2.35 32.52 -1.02
C ASP A 75 -0.90 31.99 -0.82
N PRO A 76 0.17 32.80 -1.03
CA PRO A 76 1.55 32.31 -0.95
C PRO A 76 1.93 31.57 0.34
N PHE A 77 1.39 31.95 1.51
CA PHE A 77 1.69 31.24 2.76
C PHE A 77 1.06 29.85 2.78
N GLU A 78 -0.25 29.78 2.54
CA GLU A 78 -1.02 28.54 2.47
C GLU A 78 -0.51 27.62 1.35
N ARG A 79 0.04 28.19 0.28
CA ARG A 79 0.60 27.45 -0.85
C ARG A 79 1.77 26.56 -0.43
N SER A 80 2.61 27.01 0.51
CA SER A 80 3.73 26.19 1.01
C SER A 80 3.25 24.97 1.80
N LEU A 81 2.23 25.14 2.66
CA LEU A 81 1.58 24.05 3.39
C LEU A 81 0.87 23.09 2.43
N PHE A 82 0.22 23.67 1.42
CA PHE A 82 -0.47 22.94 0.38
C PHE A 82 0.49 22.04 -0.42
N TRP A 83 1.62 22.57 -0.89
CA TRP A 83 2.64 21.78 -1.60
C TRP A 83 3.23 20.68 -0.71
N SER A 84 3.44 20.94 0.59
CA SER A 84 3.91 19.89 1.52
C SER A 84 2.91 18.75 1.65
N LEU A 85 1.61 19.05 1.66
CA LEU A 85 0.55 18.05 1.66
C LEU A 85 0.54 17.27 0.34
N LEU A 86 0.57 17.98 -0.79
CA LEU A 86 0.56 17.36 -2.12
C LEU A 86 1.74 16.40 -2.30
N HIS A 87 2.93 16.80 -1.86
CA HIS A 87 4.11 15.93 -1.91
C HIS A 87 3.95 14.67 -1.05
N SER A 88 3.25 14.76 0.10
CA SER A 88 2.94 13.58 0.90
C SER A 88 2.02 12.59 0.15
N VAL A 89 1.09 13.12 -0.67
CA VAL A 89 0.23 12.31 -1.54
C VAL A 89 1.02 11.67 -2.68
N GLU A 90 1.95 12.41 -3.31
CA GLU A 90 2.91 11.88 -4.29
C GLU A 90 3.73 10.71 -3.74
N MET A 91 4.32 10.89 -2.57
CA MET A 91 5.09 9.84 -1.91
C MET A 91 4.23 8.61 -1.59
N ALA A 92 3.01 8.81 -1.10
CA ALA A 92 2.09 7.70 -0.84
C ALA A 92 1.75 6.92 -2.11
N ARG A 93 1.50 7.62 -3.22
CA ARG A 93 1.21 6.98 -4.52
C ARG A 93 2.41 6.18 -5.01
N ALA A 94 3.61 6.77 -4.97
CA ALA A 94 4.83 6.09 -5.40
C ALA A 94 5.08 4.79 -4.63
N VAL A 95 4.84 4.79 -3.31
CA VAL A 95 4.92 3.57 -2.50
C VAL A 95 3.89 2.54 -2.96
N VAL A 96 2.63 2.92 -3.17
CA VAL A 96 1.58 2.00 -3.65
C VAL A 96 1.94 1.42 -5.02
N ASP A 97 2.41 2.26 -5.95
CA ASP A 97 2.80 1.82 -7.30
C ASP A 97 3.97 0.83 -7.23
N SER A 98 4.97 1.07 -6.37
CA SER A 98 6.08 0.13 -6.16
C SER A 98 5.63 -1.24 -5.61
N LEU A 99 4.62 -1.27 -4.75
CA LEU A 99 4.05 -2.53 -4.23
C LEU A 99 3.34 -3.30 -5.34
N LEU A 100 2.61 -2.62 -6.22
CA LEU A 100 1.93 -3.22 -7.36
C LEU A 100 2.91 -3.77 -8.41
N GLU A 101 4.07 -3.14 -8.58
CA GLU A 101 5.14 -3.61 -9.47
C GLU A 101 5.86 -4.84 -8.89
N GLY A 102 6.13 -4.86 -7.58
CA GLY A 102 6.76 -6.00 -6.90
C GLY A 102 5.95 -7.29 -6.99
N ASP A 103 4.61 -7.19 -6.91
CA ASP A 103 3.72 -8.33 -7.07
C ASP A 103 3.81 -8.94 -8.49
N ARG A 104 3.84 -8.10 -9.52
CA ARG A 104 4.00 -8.53 -10.92
C ARG A 104 5.35 -9.23 -11.18
N ALA A 105 6.43 -8.70 -10.61
CA ALA A 105 7.76 -9.30 -10.74
C ALA A 105 7.86 -10.68 -10.07
N SER A 106 7.12 -10.88 -8.97
CA SER A 106 7.07 -12.14 -8.23
C SER A 106 6.33 -13.25 -8.99
N GLY A 107 5.23 -12.91 -9.67
CA GLY A 107 4.45 -13.85 -10.49
C GLY A 107 5.15 -14.33 -11.77
N GLN A 108 6.22 -13.66 -12.22
CA GLN A 108 6.95 -13.99 -13.44
C GLN A 108 8.14 -14.93 -13.24
N ARG A 109 8.39 -15.40 -12.01
CA ARG A 109 9.47 -16.34 -11.67
C ARG A 109 9.07 -17.77 -12.05
N LEU A 110 9.23 -18.12 -13.33
CA LEU A 110 8.92 -19.43 -13.93
C LEU A 110 9.87 -20.55 -13.43
N PRO A 111 9.40 -21.81 -13.27
CA PRO A 111 10.20 -22.94 -12.81
C PRO A 111 11.40 -23.25 -13.73
N ALA A 112 12.58 -23.37 -13.13
CA ALA A 112 13.69 -24.09 -13.75
C ALA A 112 13.29 -25.57 -13.83
N GLY A 113 13.18 -26.08 -15.07
CA GLY A 113 12.91 -27.49 -15.35
C GLY A 113 14.05 -28.43 -15.00
#